data_AF-A0A497HK38-F1
#
_entry.id   AF-A0A497HK38-F1
#
_cell.length_a   1.000
_cell.length_b   1.000
_cell.length_c   1.000
_cell.angle_alpha   90.00
_cell.angle_beta   90.00
_cell.angle_gamma   90.00
#
_symmetry.space_group_name_H-M   'P 1'
#
loop_
_entity.id
_entity.type
_entity.pdbx_description
1 polymer ?
#
loop_
_entity_poly.entity_id
_entity_poly.type
_entity_poly.pdbx_seq_one_letter_code
_entity_poly.pdbx_strand_id
1 'polypeptide(L)'
;MPVYSYSRINCYLQCPRKYKFAYIDKIKTEIKETIESFTGNVVHETLRKLYKDLMYEKLNTLDELLEFLRKEWDRKWNDGIIITNKEYTSENYLKMAERFVRDYYRRYYP
;
A
#
# COMPACT_ATOMS: atom_id res chain seq x y z
N MET A 1 20.86 -4.23 -17.78
CA MET A 1 19.78 -5.21 -18.00
C MET A 1 18.48 -4.46 -18.26
N PRO A 2 17.70 -4.80 -19.30
CA PRO A 2 16.34 -4.30 -19.42
C PRO A 2 15.52 -4.78 -18.22
N VAL A 3 14.97 -3.84 -17.45
CA VAL A 3 14.09 -4.14 -16.32
C VAL A 3 12.67 -4.31 -16.86
N TYR A 4 12.27 -5.57 -17.06
CA TYR A 4 10.89 -5.90 -17.42
C TYR A 4 10.00 -5.78 -16.19
N SER A 5 8.86 -5.12 -16.36
CA SER A 5 7.84 -5.00 -15.33
C SER A 5 6.48 -5.09 -16.01
N TYR A 6 5.56 -5.84 -15.41
CA TYR A 6 4.20 -5.98 -15.92
C TYR A 6 3.52 -4.62 -16.09
N SER A 7 3.70 -3.70 -15.12
CA SER A 7 3.12 -2.35 -15.20
C SER A 7 3.72 -1.53 -16.35
N ARG A 8 5.01 -1.68 -16.62
CA ARG A 8 5.70 -1.02 -17.75
C ARG A 8 5.20 -1.52 -19.09
N ILE A 9 5.07 -2.84 -19.24
CA ILE A 9 4.57 -3.48 -20.47
C ILE A 9 3.12 -3.06 -20.71
N ASN A 10 2.27 -3.18 -19.68
CA ASN A 10 0.86 -2.80 -19.79
C ASN A 10 0.71 -1.30 -20.14
N CYS A 11 1.54 -0.42 -19.57
CA CYS A 11 1.55 1.00 -19.94
C CYS A 11 1.88 1.23 -21.41
N TYR A 12 2.87 0.51 -21.96
CA TYR A 12 3.21 0.59 -23.38
C TYR A 12 2.07 0.09 -24.27
N LEU A 13 1.47 -1.06 -23.92
CA LEU A 13 0.34 -1.64 -24.65
C LEU A 13 -0.89 -0.72 -24.64
N GLN A 14 -1.13 -0.01 -23.54
CA GLN A 14 -2.20 0.99 -23.45
C GLN A 14 -1.91 2.22 -24.32
N CYS A 15 -0.69 2.77 -24.24
CA CYS A 15 -0.29 3.94 -25.02
C CYS A 15 1.24 4.08 -25.06
N PRO A 16 1.90 3.87 -26.21
CA PRO A 16 3.35 4.01 -26.33
C PRO A 16 3.87 5.39 -25.95
N ARG A 17 3.08 6.45 -26.20
CA ARG A 17 3.44 7.83 -25.84
C ARG A 17 3.45 8.05 -24.32
N LYS A 18 2.47 7.47 -23.60
CA LYS A 18 2.44 7.47 -22.13
C LYS A 18 3.66 6.74 -21.55
N TYR A 19 4.02 5.60 -22.13
CA TYR A 19 5.23 4.87 -21.74
C TYR A 19 6.49 5.71 -21.92
N LYS A 20 6.63 6.38 -23.07
CA LYS A 20 7.77 7.28 -23.33
C LYS A 20 7.88 8.36 -22.25
N PHE A 21 6.80 9.08 -21.98
CA PHE A 21 6.80 10.14 -20.96
C PHE A 21 7.15 9.63 -19.55
N ALA A 22 6.55 8.51 -19.14
CA ALA A 22 6.74 7.97 -17.79
C ALA A 22 8.10 7.29 -17.58
N TYR A 23 8.60 6.54 -18.57
CA TYR A 23 9.72 5.61 -18.37
C TYR A 23 10.97 5.90 -19.21
N ILE A 24 10.87 6.71 -20.28
CA ILE A 24 12.02 7.13 -21.10
C ILE A 24 12.38 8.57 -20.72
N ASP A 25 11.46 9.51 -20.95
CA ASP A 25 11.65 10.94 -20.71
C ASP A 25 11.59 11.27 -19.21
N LYS A 26 10.99 10.38 -18.38
CA LYS A 26 10.86 10.49 -16.92
C LYS A 26 10.33 11.85 -16.47
N ILE A 27 9.32 12.35 -17.17
CA ILE A 27 8.69 13.64 -16.85
C ILE A 27 8.12 13.54 -15.44
N LYS A 28 8.62 14.36 -14.52
CA LYS A 28 8.14 14.40 -13.14
C LYS A 28 6.76 15.06 -13.10
N THR A 29 5.75 14.29 -12.72
CA THR A 29 4.45 14.80 -12.29
C THR A 29 4.39 14.86 -10.77
N GLU A 30 3.68 15.85 -10.24
CA GLU A 30 3.27 15.84 -8.83
C GLU A 30 2.25 14.71 -8.64
N ILE A 31 2.76 13.51 -8.36
CA ILE A 31 1.92 12.37 -7.99
C ILE A 31 1.59 12.53 -6.52
N LYS A 32 0.42 13.09 -6.25
CA LYS A 32 -0.14 13.08 -4.91
C LYS A 32 -0.56 11.64 -4.58
N GLU A 33 -0.18 11.17 -3.39
CA GLU A 33 -0.60 9.85 -2.92
C GLU A 33 -2.11 9.86 -2.69
N THR A 34 -2.82 8.88 -3.25
CA THR A 34 -4.25 8.71 -2.94
C THR A 34 -4.41 7.89 -1.69
N ILE A 35 -5.52 8.09 -0.99
CA ILE A 35 -5.85 7.34 0.23
C ILE A 35 -5.88 5.82 0.01
N GLU A 36 -6.27 5.34 -1.17
CA GLU A 36 -6.25 3.91 -1.53
C GLU A 36 -4.82 3.37 -1.60
N SER A 37 -3.92 4.11 -2.27
CA SER A 37 -2.50 3.75 -2.37
C SER A 37 -1.85 3.74 -0.99
N PHE A 38 -2.10 4.79 -0.19
CA PHE A 38 -1.63 4.88 1.19
C PHE A 38 -2.12 3.69 2.03
N THR A 39 -3.43 3.41 2.00
CA THR A 39 -4.05 2.30 2.74
C THR A 39 -3.42 0.96 2.36
N GLY A 40 -3.28 0.69 1.06
CA GLY A 40 -2.66 -0.53 0.56
C GLY A 40 -1.21 -0.67 1.04
N ASN A 41 -0.43 0.41 0.99
CA ASN A 41 0.97 0.43 1.44
C ASN A 41 1.10 0.05 2.93
N VAL A 42 0.29 0.64 3.81
CA VAL A 42 0.31 0.35 5.25
C VAL A 42 -0.10 -1.10 5.55
N VAL A 43 -1.11 -1.62 4.85
CA VAL A 43 -1.54 -3.02 4.99
C VAL A 43 -0.43 -3.97 4.55
N HIS A 44 0.16 -3.75 3.37
CA HIS A 44 1.26 -4.58 2.87
C HIS A 44 2.49 -4.55 3.78
N GLU A 45 2.79 -3.43 4.41
CA GLU A 45 3.89 -3.33 5.36
C GLU A 45 3.62 -4.07 6.66
N THR A 46 2.38 -4.00 7.17
CA THR A 46 1.95 -4.79 8.33
C THR A 46 2.09 -6.29 8.05
N LEU A 47 1.63 -6.77 6.89
CA LEU A 47 1.79 -8.17 6.51
C LEU A 47 3.26 -8.54 6.29
N ARG A 48 4.07 -7.64 5.75
CA ARG A 48 5.51 -7.84 5.62
C ARG A 48 6.18 -7.97 6.98
N LYS A 49 5.75 -7.20 7.98
CA LYS A 49 6.23 -7.33 9.36
C LYS A 49 5.95 -8.73 9.90
N LEU A 50 4.71 -9.21 9.76
CA LEU A 50 4.34 -10.57 10.18
C LEU A 50 5.30 -11.62 9.62
N TYR A 51 5.50 -11.64 8.30
CA TYR A 51 6.38 -12.63 7.69
C TYR A 51 7.86 -12.42 8.01
N LYS A 52 8.32 -11.19 8.21
CA LYS A 52 9.69 -10.93 8.67
C LYS A 52 9.92 -11.46 10.09
N ASP A 53 9.00 -11.21 11.02
CA ASP A 53 9.11 -11.69 12.40
C ASP A 53 9.04 -13.24 12.44
N LEU A 54 8.19 -13.86 11.61
CA LEU A 54 8.10 -15.32 11.48
C LEU A 54 9.41 -15.97 11.00
N MET A 55 10.17 -15.31 10.13
CA MET A 55 11.50 -15.80 9.71
C MET A 55 12.48 -15.92 10.88
N TYR A 56 12.22 -15.24 12.00
CA TYR A 56 12.99 -15.30 13.24
C TYR A 56 12.19 -15.97 14.37
N GLU A 57 11.29 -16.91 14.02
CA GLU A 57 10.49 -17.72 14.95
C GLU A 57 9.57 -16.90 15.89
N LYS A 58 9.30 -15.63 15.55
CA LYS A 58 8.39 -14.78 16.31
C LYS A 58 7.03 -14.72 15.63
N LEU A 59 6.04 -15.38 16.22
CA LEU A 59 4.64 -15.28 15.81
C LEU A 59 4.00 -14.02 16.42
N ASN A 60 3.55 -13.10 15.57
CA ASN A 60 2.78 -11.94 16.04
C ASN A 60 1.33 -12.31 16.30
N THR A 61 0.74 -11.74 17.34
CA THR A 61 -0.71 -11.81 17.53
C THR A 61 -1.41 -10.83 16.59
N LEU A 62 -2.71 -11.04 16.36
CA LEU A 62 -3.52 -10.09 15.58
C LEU A 62 -3.49 -8.68 16.19
N ASP A 63 -3.59 -8.57 17.52
CA ASP A 63 -3.61 -7.27 18.19
C ASP A 63 -2.28 -6.51 18.02
N GLU A 64 -1.15 -7.22 18.09
CA GLU A 64 0.18 -6.64 17.80
C GLU A 64 0.27 -6.08 16.38
N LEU A 65 -0.29 -6.79 15.39
CA LEU A 65 -0.30 -6.34 14.00
C LEU A 65 -1.21 -5.13 13.81
N LEU A 66 -2.37 -5.11 14.46
CA LEU A 66 -3.29 -3.96 14.39
C LEU A 66 -2.72 -2.73 15.10
N GLU A 67 -2.00 -2.91 16.21
CA GLU A 67 -1.28 -1.82 16.86
C GLU A 67 -0.16 -1.27 15.97
N PHE A 68 0.63 -2.16 15.36
CA PHE A 68 1.65 -1.75 14.39
C PHE A 68 1.03 -0.99 13.22
N LEU A 69 -0.09 -1.48 12.67
CA LEU A 69 -0.80 -0.83 11.58
C LEU A 69 -1.23 0.60 11.94
N ARG A 70 -1.86 0.80 13.11
CA ARG A 70 -2.28 2.13 13.57
C ARG A 70 -1.08 3.07 13.74
N LYS A 71 0.00 2.57 14.34
CA LYS A 71 1.24 3.35 14.51
C LYS A 71 1.85 3.75 13.17
N GLU A 72 1.88 2.84 12.20
CA GLU A 72 2.37 3.11 10.85
C GLU A 72 1.47 4.07 10.08
N TRP A 73 0.16 3.95 10.27
CA TRP A 73 -0.83 4.87 9.73
C TRP A 73 -0.53 6.30 10.17
N ASP A 74 -0.48 6.55 11.48
CA ASP A 74 -0.24 7.88 12.03
C ASP A 74 1.15 8.42 11.65
N ARG A 75 2.17 7.55 11.65
CA ARG A 75 3.54 7.94 11.31
C ARG A 75 3.70 8.40 9.86
N LYS A 76 2.97 7.77 8.93
CA LYS A 76 3.09 8.06 7.49
C LYS A 76 2.04 9.01 6.97
N TRP A 77 0.99 9.26 7.76
CA TRP A 77 -0.06 10.20 7.42
C TRP A 77 0.52 11.59 7.15
N ASN A 78 0.01 12.25 6.11
CA ASN A 78 0.34 13.63 5.79
C ASN A 78 -0.84 14.30 5.07
N ASP A 79 -0.94 15.63 5.20
CA ASP A 79 -2.05 16.42 4.62
C ASP A 79 -2.03 16.47 3.08
N GLY A 80 -1.00 15.92 2.44
CA GLY A 80 -0.90 15.79 0.99
C GLY A 80 -1.68 14.60 0.42
N ILE A 81 -2.17 13.70 1.25
CA ILE A 81 -2.94 12.53 0.82
C ILE A 81 -4.32 12.97 0.31
N ILE A 82 -4.64 12.58 -0.92
CA ILE A 82 -5.93 12.92 -1.53
C ILE A 82 -6.98 11.86 -1.18
N ILE A 83 -8.11 12.34 -0.66
CA ILE A 83 -9.36 11.58 -0.59
C ILE A 83 -10.30 12.14 -1.65
N THR A 84 -10.54 11.37 -2.73
CA THR A 84 -11.36 11.83 -3.86
C THR A 84 -12.86 11.76 -3.57
N ASN A 85 -13.30 10.75 -2.80
CA ASN A 85 -14.69 10.61 -2.41
C ASN A 85 -14.95 11.34 -1.07
N LYS A 86 -15.75 12.41 -1.13
CA LYS A 86 -16.08 13.25 0.03
C LYS A 86 -16.99 12.59 1.06
N GLU A 87 -17.60 11.45 0.74
CA GLU A 87 -18.42 10.70 1.70
C GLU A 87 -17.59 9.92 2.72
N TYR A 88 -16.30 9.72 2.46
CA TYR A 88 -15.42 8.92 3.30
C TYR A 88 -14.30 9.76 3.88
N THR A 89 -13.89 9.40 5.09
CA THR A 89 -12.79 10.04 5.81
C THR A 89 -11.62 9.08 5.99
N SER A 90 -10.48 9.59 6.45
CA SER A 90 -9.31 8.77 6.80
C SER A 90 -9.67 7.64 7.77
N GLU A 91 -10.59 7.88 8.71
CA GLU A 91 -11.04 6.87 9.67
C GLU A 91 -11.80 5.71 9.01
N ASN A 92 -12.56 5.97 7.94
CA ASN A 92 -13.21 4.90 7.17
C ASN A 92 -12.16 3.98 6.53
N TYR A 93 -11.12 4.57 5.95
CA TYR A 93 -10.04 3.81 5.31
C TYR A 93 -9.16 3.09 6.34
N LEU A 94 -8.93 3.66 7.52
CA LEU A 94 -8.23 2.99 8.61
C LEU A 94 -9.01 1.75 9.09
N LYS A 95 -10.33 1.86 9.31
CA LYS A 95 -11.19 0.71 9.64
C LYS A 95 -11.13 -0.36 8.55
N MET A 96 -11.08 0.05 7.29
CA MET A 96 -10.93 -0.85 6.16
C MET A 96 -9.57 -1.56 6.17
N ALA A 97 -8.48 -0.85 6.47
CA ALA A 97 -7.14 -1.40 6.61
C ALA A 97 -7.06 -2.46 7.72
N GLU A 98 -7.61 -2.15 8.90
CA GLU A 98 -7.68 -3.08 10.03
C GLU A 98 -8.47 -4.34 9.67
N ARG A 99 -9.61 -4.17 8.98
CA ARG A 99 -10.41 -5.31 8.48
C ARG A 99 -9.58 -6.17 7.52
N PHE A 100 -8.86 -5.58 6.58
CA PHE A 100 -8.03 -6.33 5.63
C PHE A 100 -6.96 -7.18 6.31
N VAL A 101 -6.26 -6.63 7.30
CA VAL A 101 -5.27 -7.39 8.07
C VAL A 101 -5.93 -8.51 8.88
N ARG A 102 -7.07 -8.21 9.53
CA ARG A 102 -7.82 -9.20 10.31
C ARG A 102 -8.31 -10.37 9.46
N ASP A 103 -8.94 -10.08 8.32
CA ASP A 103 -9.48 -11.09 7.42
C ASP A 103 -8.35 -11.94 6.82
N TYR A 104 -7.22 -11.31 6.46
CA TYR A 104 -6.03 -12.01 5.98
C TYR A 104 -5.47 -12.95 7.05
N TYR A 105 -5.23 -12.43 8.26
CA TYR A 105 -4.67 -13.19 9.38
C TYR A 105 -5.57 -14.38 9.76
N ARG A 106 -6.89 -14.19 9.79
CA ARG A 106 -7.83 -15.27 10.09
C ARG A 106 -7.84 -16.35 9.02
N ARG A 107 -7.75 -15.96 7.74
CA ARG A 107 -7.83 -16.90 6.62
C ARG A 107 -6.53 -17.68 6.42
N TYR A 108 -5.40 -17.01 6.61
CA TYR A 108 -4.06 -17.53 6.36
C TYR A 108 -3.26 -17.56 7.66
N TYR A 109 -3.90 -17.99 8.75
CA TYR A 109 -3.26 -18.04 10.06
C TYR A 109 -1.85 -18.66 9.91
N PRO A 110 -0.80 -17.88 10.23
CA PRO A 110 0.57 -18.22 9.87
C PRO A 110 1.14 -19.40 10.66
#